data_AF-A0A1F5HQ29-F1
#
_entry.id   AF-A0A1F5HQ29-F1
#
_cell.length_a   1.000
_cell.length_b   1.000
_cell.length_c   1.000
_cell.angle_alpha   90.00
_cell.angle_beta   90.00
_cell.angle_gamma   90.00
#
_symmetry.space_group_name_H-M   'P 1'
#
loop_
_entity.id
_entity.type
_entity.pdbx_description
1 polymer ?
#
loop_
_entity_poly.entity_id
_entity_poly.type
_entity_poly.pdbx_seq_one_letter_code
_entity_poly.pdbx_strand_id
1 'polypeptide(L)'
;MEQVPLTAQKRNVLGRKVKTLRREGIIPAHVFGHKITTIHVQVKNSDFSKVFEKVGETGIINLAVDGSKKPVLVRNVQLHPVTSEHLHIDFYQVNLTEKVKVNVPIEIVGEAPAVEKKIGLLLTPVSEVEIEALPADIPEKIALDVSKLENIGDEIKIKDLAVDRNKVTILHDAELVVAQIGELVTKEMEAVEAEIEAEQAEVVAQAAEGEEKVGEAEVAEVPEAEGAEKAEETAGEPEEEVKSEPKK
;
A
#
# COMPACT_ATOMS: atom_id res chain seq x y z
N MET A 1 -14.12 -7.68 22.65
CA MET A 1 -13.01 -8.55 22.25
C MET A 1 -13.21 -9.93 22.84
N GLU A 2 -13.41 -10.91 21.98
CA GLU A 2 -13.67 -12.30 22.35
C GLU A 2 -12.32 -12.98 22.62
N GLN A 3 -12.03 -13.35 23.87
CA GLN A 3 -10.77 -14.04 24.18
C GLN A 3 -10.92 -15.53 23.87
N VAL A 4 -10.43 -15.96 22.72
CA VAL A 4 -10.54 -17.36 22.30
C VAL A 4 -9.47 -18.21 23.00
N PRO A 5 -9.84 -19.32 23.68
CA PRO A 5 -8.88 -20.18 24.35
C PRO A 5 -8.16 -21.10 23.36
N LEU A 6 -6.83 -21.17 23.46
CA LEU A 6 -5.99 -22.09 22.68
C LEU A 6 -5.10 -22.90 23.62
N THR A 7 -5.12 -24.22 23.51
CA THR A 7 -4.27 -25.10 24.33
C THR A 7 -2.91 -25.30 23.67
N ALA A 8 -1.84 -25.06 24.43
CA ALA A 8 -0.48 -25.30 23.99
C ALA A 8 0.28 -26.15 25.01
N GLN A 9 1.20 -26.99 24.54
CA GLN A 9 2.06 -27.80 25.39
C GLN A 9 3.50 -27.29 25.29
N LYS A 10 4.26 -27.35 26.39
CA LYS A 10 5.70 -27.10 26.30
C LYS A 10 6.38 -28.20 25.49
N ARG A 11 7.32 -27.78 24.64
CA ARG A 11 8.07 -28.66 23.75
C ARG A 11 9.50 -28.76 24.22
N ASN A 12 10.00 -30.00 24.31
CA ASN A 12 11.42 -30.29 24.54
C ASN A 12 12.17 -30.69 23.25
N VAL A 13 11.44 -30.91 22.15
CA VAL A 13 11.99 -31.33 20.86
C VAL A 13 12.42 -30.11 20.05
N LEU A 14 13.72 -29.98 19.82
CA LEU A 14 14.35 -28.85 19.12
C LEU A 14 15.03 -29.30 17.81
N GLY A 15 15.22 -28.36 16.88
CA GLY A 15 15.99 -28.56 15.64
C GLY A 15 15.29 -29.42 14.56
N ARG A 16 16.05 -30.29 13.88
CA ARG A 16 15.57 -31.09 12.73
C ARG A 16 14.41 -32.03 13.04
N LYS A 17 14.27 -32.48 14.29
CA LYS A 17 13.22 -33.40 14.72
C LYS A 17 11.82 -32.79 14.68
N VAL A 18 11.70 -31.47 14.55
CA VAL A 18 10.41 -30.76 14.45
C VAL A 18 9.64 -31.13 13.17
N LYS A 19 10.32 -31.68 12.16
CA LYS A 19 9.68 -32.18 10.94
C LYS A 19 8.70 -33.32 11.22
N THR A 20 8.93 -34.17 12.23
CA THR A 20 7.98 -35.24 12.58
C THR A 20 6.72 -34.68 13.22
N LEU A 21 6.86 -33.68 14.10
CA LEU A 21 5.72 -32.99 14.73
C LEU A 21 4.78 -32.38 13.68
N ARG A 22 5.33 -31.75 12.63
CA ARG A 22 4.52 -31.20 11.53
C ARG A 22 3.76 -32.28 10.77
N ARG A 23 4.38 -33.45 10.55
CA ARG A 23 3.71 -34.61 9.92
C ARG A 23 2.56 -35.17 10.77
N GLU A 24 2.66 -35.01 12.09
CA GLU A 24 1.60 -35.39 13.04
C GLU A 24 0.52 -34.30 13.20
N GLY A 25 0.61 -33.19 12.44
CA GLY A 25 -0.34 -32.08 12.53
C GLY A 25 -0.11 -31.16 13.73
N ILE A 26 1.09 -31.17 14.31
CA ILE A 26 1.49 -30.32 15.42
C ILE A 26 2.43 -29.23 14.90
N ILE A 27 2.07 -27.97 15.16
CA ILE A 27 2.84 -26.79 14.77
C ILE A 27 3.77 -26.40 15.91
N PRO A 28 5.07 -26.25 15.65
CA PRO A 28 5.99 -25.65 16.61
C PRO A 28 5.71 -24.15 16.74
N ALA A 29 5.70 -23.64 17.97
CA ALA A 29 5.52 -22.22 18.22
C ALA A 29 6.48 -21.68 19.29
N HIS A 30 6.62 -20.36 19.32
CA HIS A 30 7.38 -19.65 20.35
C HIS A 30 6.47 -18.65 21.05
N VAL A 31 6.58 -18.59 22.38
CA VAL A 31 5.96 -17.54 23.17
C VAL A 31 7.09 -16.70 23.72
N PHE A 32 7.19 -15.45 23.26
CA PHE A 32 8.14 -14.46 23.77
C PHE A 32 7.37 -13.21 24.20
N GLY A 33 7.99 -12.34 24.99
CA GLY A 33 7.30 -11.14 25.46
C GLY A 33 8.20 -10.24 26.28
N HIS A 34 7.63 -9.13 26.73
CA HIS A 34 8.36 -8.17 27.54
C HIS A 34 8.72 -8.77 28.91
N LYS A 35 10.02 -8.86 29.21
CA LYS A 35 10.58 -9.40 30.47
C LYS A 35 10.34 -10.90 30.70
N ILE A 36 10.11 -11.69 29.65
CA ILE A 36 9.89 -13.14 29.75
C ILE A 36 10.89 -13.88 28.85
N THR A 37 11.44 -14.97 29.37
CA THR A 37 12.28 -15.88 28.58
C THR A 37 11.44 -16.62 27.56
N THR A 38 11.92 -16.70 26.31
CA THR A 38 11.21 -17.37 25.21
C THR A 38 10.89 -18.83 25.58
N ILE A 39 9.61 -19.18 25.54
CA ILE A 39 9.11 -20.53 25.82
C ILE A 39 8.84 -21.23 24.50
N HIS A 40 9.43 -22.42 24.32
CA HIS A 40 9.11 -23.28 23.19
C HIS A 40 7.84 -24.06 23.47
N VAL A 41 6.84 -23.85 22.64
CA VAL A 41 5.54 -24.51 22.73
C VAL A 41 5.23 -25.27 21.44
N GLN A 42 4.21 -26.10 21.52
CA GLN A 42 3.63 -26.83 20.41
C GLN A 42 2.11 -26.71 20.49
N VAL A 43 1.48 -26.53 19.33
CA VAL A 43 0.04 -26.32 19.18
C VAL A 43 -0.48 -27.25 18.09
N LYS A 44 -1.70 -27.76 18.24
CA LYS A 44 -2.33 -28.58 17.21
C LYS A 44 -2.83 -27.70 16.06
N ASN A 45 -2.51 -28.08 14.81
CA ASN A 45 -2.87 -27.29 13.62
C ASN A 45 -4.39 -27.07 13.52
N SER A 46 -5.19 -28.13 13.73
CA SER A 46 -6.65 -28.04 13.65
C SER A 46 -7.28 -27.03 14.61
N ASP A 47 -6.67 -26.87 15.79
CA ASP A 47 -7.19 -25.99 16.83
C ASP A 47 -6.74 -24.55 16.54
N PHE A 48 -5.48 -24.39 16.12
CA PHE A 48 -4.96 -23.09 15.70
C PHE A 48 -5.73 -22.51 14.49
N SER A 49 -5.96 -23.29 13.44
CA SER A 49 -6.65 -22.77 12.24
C SER A 49 -8.04 -22.21 12.55
N LYS A 50 -8.82 -22.90 13.40
CA LYS A 50 -10.16 -22.43 13.83
C LYS A 50 -10.10 -21.15 14.66
N VAL A 51 -9.06 -21.00 15.48
CA VAL A 51 -8.87 -19.80 16.29
C VAL A 51 -8.40 -18.66 15.41
N PHE A 52 -7.47 -18.93 14.50
CA PHE A 52 -6.92 -17.95 13.57
C PHE A 52 -7.97 -17.39 12.61
N GLU A 53 -8.86 -18.23 12.08
CA GLU A 53 -9.99 -17.79 11.24
C GLU A 53 -10.97 -16.85 11.98
N LYS A 54 -11.11 -16.98 13.30
CA LYS A 54 -12.02 -16.15 14.11
C LYS A 54 -11.38 -14.86 14.59
N VAL A 55 -10.12 -14.94 15.00
CA VAL A 55 -9.41 -13.88 15.72
C VAL A 55 -8.57 -13.01 14.78
N GLY A 56 -8.23 -13.54 13.59
CA GLY A 56 -7.33 -12.89 12.65
C GLY A 56 -5.90 -12.77 13.18
N GLU A 57 -5.09 -11.96 12.49
CA GLU A 57 -3.69 -11.71 12.85
C GLU A 57 -3.52 -10.78 14.06
N THR A 58 -4.52 -9.94 14.29
CA THR A 58 -4.47 -8.82 15.23
C THR A 58 -5.17 -9.09 16.56
N GLY A 59 -5.96 -10.16 16.65
CA GLY A 59 -6.74 -10.43 17.84
C GLY A 59 -5.95 -11.12 18.96
N ILE A 60 -6.47 -10.99 20.18
CA ILE A 60 -5.85 -11.53 21.40
C ILE A 60 -6.35 -12.95 21.68
N ILE A 61 -5.40 -13.87 21.83
CA ILE A 61 -5.65 -15.28 22.14
C ILE A 61 -5.26 -15.56 23.59
N ASN A 62 -6.09 -16.33 24.30
CA ASN A 62 -5.74 -16.85 25.61
C ASN A 62 -5.05 -18.20 25.46
N LEU A 63 -3.72 -18.19 25.48
CA LEU A 63 -2.91 -19.38 25.31
C LEU A 63 -2.68 -20.07 26.67
N ALA A 64 -3.20 -21.29 26.80
CA ALA A 64 -3.06 -22.11 27.99
C ALA A 64 -1.81 -23.00 27.87
N VAL A 65 -0.74 -22.65 28.59
CA VAL A 65 0.49 -23.47 28.70
C VAL A 65 0.50 -24.14 30.06
N ASP A 66 0.44 -25.48 30.10
CA ASP A 66 0.52 -26.28 31.33
C ASP A 66 -0.41 -25.77 32.47
N GLY A 67 -1.62 -25.34 32.12
CA GLY A 67 -2.63 -24.81 33.06
C GLY A 67 -2.54 -23.31 33.36
N SER A 68 -1.47 -22.63 32.94
CA SER A 68 -1.35 -21.17 33.03
C SER A 68 -1.93 -20.49 31.78
N LYS A 69 -2.90 -19.59 31.97
CA LYS A 69 -3.49 -18.78 30.88
C LYS A 69 -2.66 -17.52 30.68
N LYS A 70 -2.23 -17.27 29.44
CA LYS A 70 -1.47 -16.09 29.06
C LYS A 70 -2.14 -15.39 27.88
N PRO A 71 -2.44 -14.09 27.97
CA PRO A 71 -2.88 -13.33 26.81
C PRO A 71 -1.70 -13.16 25.86
N VAL A 72 -1.87 -13.62 24.62
CA VAL A 72 -0.86 -13.54 23.56
C VAL A 72 -1.48 -13.02 22.29
N LEU A 73 -0.67 -12.34 21.47
CA LEU A 73 -1.00 -11.89 20.13
C LEU A 73 -0.16 -12.66 19.12
N VAL A 74 -0.70 -12.93 17.94
CA VAL A 74 0.02 -13.61 16.86
C VAL A 74 0.90 -12.58 16.15
N ARG A 75 2.22 -12.70 16.26
CA ARG A 75 3.14 -11.72 15.68
C ARG A 75 3.58 -12.10 14.27
N ASN A 76 3.76 -13.39 14.02
CA ASN A 76 4.14 -13.90 12.71
C ASN A 76 3.63 -15.33 12.55
N VAL A 77 3.16 -15.64 11.34
CA VAL A 77 2.77 -16.98 10.92
C VAL A 77 3.58 -17.34 9.69
N GLN A 78 4.40 -18.38 9.80
CA GLN A 78 5.12 -18.92 8.65
C GLN A 78 4.24 -19.94 7.94
N LEU A 79 3.92 -19.65 6.68
CA LEU A 79 3.15 -20.55 5.82
C LEU A 79 4.09 -21.26 4.84
N HIS A 80 3.75 -22.50 4.50
CA HIS A 80 4.42 -23.22 3.43
C HIS A 80 3.97 -22.65 2.07
N PRO A 81 4.89 -22.26 1.17
CA PRO A 81 4.53 -21.53 -0.07
C PRO A 81 3.68 -22.34 -1.05
N VAL A 82 3.79 -23.68 -1.02
CA VAL A 82 3.03 -24.58 -1.93
C VAL A 82 1.78 -25.16 -1.29
N THR A 83 1.87 -25.68 -0.06
CA THR A 83 0.75 -26.38 0.60
C THR A 83 -0.08 -25.47 1.49
N SER A 84 0.34 -24.21 1.69
CA SER A 84 -0.28 -23.24 2.61
C SER A 84 -0.42 -23.76 4.05
N GLU A 85 0.38 -24.76 4.44
CA GLU A 85 0.39 -25.29 5.79
C GLU A 85 1.16 -24.37 6.75
N HIS A 86 0.63 -24.18 7.96
CA HIS A 86 1.32 -23.47 9.04
C HIS A 86 2.60 -24.22 9.46
N LEU A 87 3.77 -23.63 9.19
CA LEU A 87 5.07 -24.20 9.53
C LEU A 87 5.52 -23.84 10.94
N HIS A 88 5.25 -22.61 11.35
CA HIS A 88 5.71 -22.05 12.62
C HIS A 88 4.89 -20.81 12.97
N ILE A 89 4.70 -20.60 14.28
CA ILE A 89 3.91 -19.48 14.81
C ILE A 89 4.69 -18.80 15.92
N ASP A 90 4.70 -17.48 15.87
CA ASP A 90 5.28 -16.61 16.87
C ASP A 90 4.19 -15.91 17.67
N PHE A 91 4.12 -16.23 18.95
CA PHE A 91 3.23 -15.61 19.92
C PHE A 91 3.97 -14.56 20.74
N TYR A 92 3.43 -13.35 20.74
CA TYR A 92 3.89 -12.26 21.59
C TYR A 92 3.00 -12.15 22.82
N GLN A 93 3.54 -12.38 24.00
CA GLN A 93 2.85 -12.19 25.27
C GLN A 93 2.70 -10.69 25.55
N VAL A 94 1.45 -10.23 25.56
CA VAL A 94 1.11 -8.81 25.75
C VAL A 94 0.83 -8.51 27.22
N ASN A 95 1.31 -7.36 27.68
CA ASN A 95 0.87 -6.75 28.93
C ASN A 95 -0.20 -5.72 28.58
N LEU A 96 -1.32 -5.72 29.30
CA LEU A 96 -2.46 -4.82 29.02
C LEU A 96 -2.12 -3.33 29.17
N THR A 97 -1.01 -3.00 29.85
CA THR A 97 -0.56 -1.64 30.14
C THR A 97 0.50 -1.11 29.17
N GLU A 98 1.06 -1.95 28.31
CA GLU A 98 2.15 -1.57 27.40
C GLU A 98 1.62 -1.45 25.97
N LYS A 99 2.08 -0.43 25.24
CA LYS A 99 1.78 -0.28 23.82
C LYS A 99 2.51 -1.35 23.02
N VAL A 100 1.85 -1.90 22.01
CA VAL A 100 2.38 -2.95 21.14
C VAL A 100 2.29 -2.50 19.69
N LYS A 101 3.33 -2.83 18.92
CA LYS A 101 3.36 -2.61 17.47
C LYS A 101 2.83 -3.84 16.76
N VAL A 102 1.81 -3.67 15.93
CA VAL A 102 1.13 -4.76 15.22
C VAL A 102 0.80 -4.31 13.80
N ASN A 103 0.90 -5.23 12.85
CA ASN A 103 0.42 -5.01 11.48
C ASN A 103 -1.06 -5.35 11.43
N VAL A 104 -1.88 -4.40 10.98
CA VAL A 104 -3.33 -4.59 10.85
C VAL A 104 -3.68 -4.67 9.36
N PRO A 105 -4.39 -5.73 8.92
CA PRO A 105 -4.82 -5.83 7.54
C PRO A 105 -5.94 -4.84 7.22
N ILE A 106 -5.93 -4.36 5.98
CA ILE A 106 -6.92 -3.43 5.45
C ILE A 106 -8.01 -4.24 4.73
N GLU A 107 -9.26 -4.03 5.11
CA GLU A 107 -10.43 -4.61 4.46
C GLU A 107 -11.10 -3.56 3.57
N ILE A 108 -11.21 -3.86 2.28
CA ILE A 108 -11.83 -2.99 1.31
C ILE A 108 -13.34 -3.13 1.47
N VAL A 109 -14.01 -2.02 1.74
CA VAL A 109 -15.47 -1.95 1.89
C VAL A 109 -16.03 -1.07 0.77
N GLY A 110 -17.07 -1.57 0.10
CA GLY A 110 -17.65 -0.91 -1.06
C GLY A 110 -17.03 -1.38 -2.38
N GLU A 111 -17.62 -0.95 -3.48
CA GLU A 111 -17.16 -1.22 -4.84
C GLU A 111 -16.82 0.12 -5.50
N ALA A 112 -15.63 0.21 -6.09
CA ALA A 112 -15.18 1.45 -6.74
C ALA A 112 -15.91 1.61 -8.09
N PRO A 113 -16.64 2.72 -8.33
CA PRO A 113 -17.34 2.94 -9.60
C PRO A 113 -16.43 2.87 -10.83
N ALA A 114 -15.15 3.20 -10.68
CA ALA A 114 -14.17 3.08 -11.76
C ALA A 114 -13.88 1.62 -12.18
N VAL A 115 -13.95 0.68 -11.22
CA VAL A 115 -13.80 -0.77 -11.48
C VAL A 115 -15.07 -1.31 -12.13
N GLU A 116 -16.26 -0.92 -11.64
CA GLU A 116 -17.54 -1.32 -12.23
C GLU A 116 -17.68 -0.87 -13.68
N LYS A 117 -17.29 0.37 -13.98
CA LYS A 117 -17.34 0.95 -15.32
C LYS A 117 -16.20 0.46 -16.23
N LYS A 118 -15.31 -0.43 -15.75
CA LYS A 118 -14.11 -0.92 -16.45
C LYS A 118 -13.18 0.19 -16.92
N ILE A 119 -13.11 1.29 -16.18
CA ILE A 119 -12.29 2.46 -16.50
C ILE A 119 -10.88 2.31 -15.92
N GLY A 120 -10.74 1.65 -14.76
CA GLY A 120 -9.43 1.35 -14.17
C GLY A 120 -9.41 0.12 -13.26
N LEU A 121 -8.20 -0.30 -12.87
CA LEU A 121 -7.94 -1.42 -11.97
C LEU A 121 -7.60 -0.88 -10.57
N LEU A 122 -8.24 -1.42 -9.52
CA LEU A 122 -7.89 -1.08 -8.15
C LEU A 122 -6.54 -1.72 -7.79
N LEU A 123 -5.54 -0.87 -7.54
CA LEU A 123 -4.23 -1.26 -7.06
C LEU A 123 -4.12 -0.93 -5.57
N THR A 124 -3.84 -1.94 -4.75
CA THR A 124 -3.59 -1.79 -3.32
C THR A 124 -2.10 -2.08 -3.03
N PRO A 125 -1.20 -1.09 -3.18
CA PRO A 125 0.23 -1.30 -2.93
C PRO A 125 0.53 -1.68 -1.48
N VAL A 126 -0.35 -1.33 -0.55
CA VAL A 126 -0.23 -1.65 0.88
C VAL A 126 -1.48 -2.33 1.37
N SER A 127 -1.35 -3.59 1.78
CA SER A 127 -2.45 -4.40 2.33
C SER A 127 -2.48 -4.43 3.86
N GLU A 128 -1.39 -4.05 4.51
CA GLU A 128 -1.22 -4.05 5.97
C GLU A 128 -0.60 -2.73 6.44
N VAL A 129 -1.05 -2.22 7.59
CA VAL A 129 -0.51 -0.99 8.19
C VAL A 129 0.04 -1.30 9.59
N GLU A 130 1.30 -0.94 9.83
CA GLU A 130 1.90 -1.01 11.17
C GLU A 130 1.37 0.10 12.07
N ILE A 131 0.84 -0.33 13.21
CA ILE A 131 0.14 0.49 14.18
C ILE A 131 0.70 0.22 15.58
N GLU A 132 0.82 1.28 16.38
CA GLU A 132 1.11 1.23 17.80
C GLU A 132 -0.14 1.58 18.62
N ALA A 133 -0.64 0.61 19.38
CA ALA A 133 -1.81 0.79 20.24
C ALA A 133 -1.72 -0.07 21.51
N LEU A 134 -2.62 0.18 22.47
CA LEU A 134 -2.81 -0.73 23.59
C LEU A 134 -3.49 -2.01 23.10
N PRO A 135 -3.14 -3.20 23.62
CA PRO A 135 -3.74 -4.46 23.18
C PRO A 135 -5.27 -4.47 23.19
N ALA A 136 -5.89 -3.76 24.14
CA ALA A 136 -7.35 -3.68 24.27
C ALA A 136 -8.06 -2.81 23.22
N ASP A 137 -7.32 -1.95 22.50
CA ASP A 137 -7.85 -1.02 21.51
C ASP A 137 -7.37 -1.34 20.09
N ILE A 138 -6.72 -2.49 19.86
CA ILE A 138 -6.28 -2.92 18.52
C ILE A 138 -7.52 -3.31 17.69
N PRO A 139 -7.80 -2.65 16.55
CA PRO A 139 -8.85 -3.08 15.65
C PRO A 139 -8.45 -4.37 14.93
N GLU A 140 -9.41 -5.27 14.72
CA GLU A 140 -9.14 -6.52 14.00
C GLU A 140 -8.83 -6.27 12.52
N LYS A 141 -9.56 -5.34 11.91
CA LYS A 141 -9.44 -4.92 10.51
C LYS A 141 -9.67 -3.42 10.40
N ILE A 142 -9.05 -2.79 9.40
CA ILE A 142 -9.29 -1.38 9.07
C ILE A 142 -10.15 -1.33 7.80
N ALA A 143 -11.36 -0.81 7.91
CA ALA A 143 -12.23 -0.61 6.76
C ALA A 143 -11.72 0.55 5.90
N LEU A 144 -11.48 0.28 4.62
CA LEU A 144 -11.14 1.27 3.60
C LEU A 144 -12.31 1.38 2.62
N ASP A 145 -12.99 2.52 2.65
CA ASP A 145 -14.12 2.80 1.75
C ASP A 145 -13.61 3.25 0.38
N VAL A 146 -13.80 2.41 -0.63
CA VAL A 146 -13.39 2.68 -2.02
C VAL A 146 -14.50 3.32 -2.86
N SER A 147 -15.67 3.58 -2.28
CA SER A 147 -16.81 4.13 -3.03
C SER A 147 -16.54 5.55 -3.57
N LYS A 148 -15.53 6.23 -3.04
CA LYS A 148 -15.12 7.59 -3.44
C LYS A 148 -14.16 7.61 -4.64
N LEU A 149 -13.71 6.44 -5.10
CA LEU A 149 -12.76 6.28 -6.19
C LEU A 149 -13.52 6.21 -7.53
N GLU A 150 -13.68 7.36 -8.18
CA GLU A 150 -14.50 7.50 -9.39
C GLU A 150 -13.68 7.62 -10.69
N ASN A 151 -12.48 8.21 -10.61
CA ASN A 151 -11.65 8.53 -11.76
C ASN A 151 -10.31 7.80 -11.74
N ILE A 152 -9.70 7.66 -12.93
CA ILE A 152 -8.32 7.17 -13.08
C ILE A 152 -7.38 8.13 -12.34
N GLY A 153 -6.48 7.58 -11.51
CA GLY A 153 -5.54 8.36 -10.71
C GLY A 153 -6.08 8.85 -9.36
N ASP A 154 -7.32 8.50 -8.99
CA ASP A 154 -7.78 8.74 -7.62
C ASP A 154 -7.01 7.84 -6.65
N GLU A 155 -6.50 8.44 -5.57
CA GLU A 155 -5.69 7.80 -4.54
C GLU A 155 -6.30 7.99 -3.15
N ILE A 156 -6.30 6.95 -2.33
CA ILE A 156 -6.60 7.01 -0.90
C ILE A 156 -5.28 6.91 -0.14
N LYS A 157 -5.01 7.90 0.71
CA LYS A 157 -3.82 7.96 1.55
C LYS A 157 -4.08 7.39 2.94
N ILE A 158 -3.02 7.08 3.68
CA ILE A 158 -3.12 6.59 5.07
C ILE A 158 -3.91 7.57 5.97
N LYS A 159 -3.85 8.88 5.69
CA LYS A 159 -4.67 9.89 6.39
C LYS A 159 -6.17 9.60 6.26
N ASP A 160 -6.66 9.10 5.15
CA ASP A 160 -8.10 8.97 4.91
C ASP A 160 -8.69 7.67 5.45
N LEU A 161 -7.87 6.83 6.10
CA LEU A 161 -8.32 5.60 6.74
C LEU A 161 -9.21 5.89 7.95
N ALA A 162 -10.29 5.11 8.06
CA ALA A 162 -11.21 5.12 9.19
C ALA A 162 -10.56 4.46 10.42
N VAL A 163 -9.66 5.17 11.08
CA VAL A 163 -8.96 4.72 12.30
C VAL A 163 -9.19 5.71 13.43
N ASP A 164 -9.47 5.20 14.63
CA ASP A 164 -9.59 6.00 15.84
C ASP A 164 -8.22 6.56 16.29
N ARG A 165 -7.83 7.69 15.69
CA ARG A 165 -6.54 8.38 15.92
C ARG A 165 -6.28 8.76 17.38
N ASN A 166 -7.30 8.79 18.22
CA ASN A 166 -7.16 9.08 19.65
C ASN A 166 -6.57 7.90 20.46
N LYS A 167 -6.64 6.68 19.93
CA LYS A 167 -6.23 5.46 20.63
C LYS A 167 -5.09 4.72 19.92
N VAL A 168 -4.90 5.04 18.65
CA VAL A 168 -4.09 4.28 17.69
C VAL A 168 -3.10 5.21 17.02
N THR A 169 -1.81 4.92 17.12
CA THR A 169 -0.75 5.68 16.46
C THR A 169 -0.26 4.90 15.24
N ILE A 170 -0.41 5.46 14.04
CA ILE A 170 0.10 4.85 12.81
C ILE A 170 1.59 5.20 12.67
N LEU A 171 2.43 4.21 12.41
CA LEU A 171 3.90 4.40 12.30
C LEU A 171 4.37 4.67 10.86
N HIS A 172 3.50 4.47 9.87
CA HIS A 172 3.77 4.79 8.48
C HIS A 172 3.61 6.28 8.17
N ASP A 173 4.22 6.71 7.07
CA ASP A 173 4.03 8.06 6.55
C ASP A 173 2.56 8.27 6.17
N ALA A 174 2.00 9.37 6.64
CA ALA A 174 0.62 9.71 6.48
C ALA A 174 0.27 10.03 5.00
N GLU A 175 1.27 10.33 4.16
CA GLU A 175 1.10 10.58 2.72
C GLU A 175 1.17 9.34 1.85
N LEU A 176 1.49 8.18 2.43
CA LEU A 176 1.60 6.94 1.70
C LEU A 176 0.24 6.53 1.12
N VAL A 177 0.25 6.12 -0.15
CA VAL A 177 -0.93 5.68 -0.90
C VAL A 177 -1.26 4.24 -0.51
N VAL A 178 -2.49 4.01 -0.06
CA VAL A 178 -2.99 2.70 0.37
C VAL A 178 -3.73 1.99 -0.75
N ALA A 179 -4.53 2.74 -1.49
CA ALA A 179 -5.28 2.27 -2.65
C ALA A 179 -5.28 3.34 -3.74
N GLN A 180 -5.14 2.94 -4.99
CA GLN A 180 -5.22 3.83 -6.14
C GLN A 180 -5.93 3.15 -7.31
N ILE A 181 -6.55 3.92 -8.19
CA ILE A 181 -7.05 3.41 -9.48
C ILE A 181 -5.94 3.57 -10.53
N GLY A 182 -5.37 2.44 -10.94
CA GLY A 182 -4.48 2.37 -12.10
C GLY A 182 -5.26 2.27 -13.41
N GLU A 183 -4.61 2.66 -14.50
CA GLU A 183 -5.15 2.52 -15.86
C GLU A 183 -5.32 1.04 -16.22
N LEU A 184 -6.46 0.72 -16.85
CA LEU A 184 -6.73 -0.60 -17.41
C LEU A 184 -6.02 -0.73 -18.76
N VAL A 185 -4.72 -1.08 -18.76
CA VAL A 185 -4.06 -1.54 -19.98
C VAL A 185 -4.52 -2.98 -20.23
N THR A 186 -5.63 -3.13 -20.96
CA THR A 186 -6.05 -4.43 -21.48
C THR A 186 -5.24 -4.73 -22.74
N LYS A 187 -4.93 -6.02 -23.00
CA LYS A 187 -4.29 -6.46 -24.26
C LYS A 187 -5.03 -6.01 -25.52
N GLU A 188 -6.32 -5.70 -25.39
CA GLU A 188 -7.15 -5.14 -26.47
C GLU A 188 -6.86 -3.65 -26.69
N MET A 189 -6.52 -2.87 -25.65
CA MET A 189 -6.10 -1.46 -25.80
C MET A 189 -4.67 -1.33 -26.32
N GLU A 190 -3.73 -2.21 -25.94
CA GLU A 190 -2.39 -2.28 -26.58
C GLU A 190 -2.47 -2.64 -28.08
N ALA A 191 -3.41 -3.52 -28.46
CA ALA A 191 -3.61 -3.87 -29.87
C ALA A 191 -4.21 -2.70 -30.68
N VAL A 192 -5.12 -1.94 -30.08
CA VAL A 192 -5.71 -0.75 -30.71
C VAL A 192 -4.69 0.39 -30.81
N GLU A 193 -3.85 0.62 -29.80
CA GLU A 193 -2.75 1.60 -29.89
C GLU A 193 -1.72 1.22 -30.96
N ALA A 194 -1.41 -0.08 -31.10
CA ALA A 194 -0.53 -0.56 -32.16
C ALA A 194 -1.14 -0.44 -33.57
N GLU A 195 -2.47 -0.64 -33.71
CA GLU A 195 -3.17 -0.40 -34.99
C GLU A 195 -3.23 1.10 -35.33
N ILE A 196 -3.42 1.97 -34.34
CA ILE A 196 -3.44 3.43 -34.52
C ILE A 196 -2.03 3.94 -34.88
N GLU A 197 -0.97 3.44 -34.26
CA GLU A 197 0.42 3.78 -34.64
C GLU A 197 0.77 3.26 -36.05
N ALA A 198 0.28 2.08 -36.45
CA ALA A 198 0.48 1.55 -37.79
C ALA A 198 -0.26 2.37 -38.86
N GLU A 199 -1.50 2.77 -38.59
CA GLU A 199 -2.30 3.60 -39.51
C GLU A 199 -1.72 5.02 -39.61
N GLN A 200 -1.23 5.61 -38.50
CA GLN A 200 -0.51 6.88 -38.53
C GLN A 200 0.81 6.78 -39.32
N ALA A 201 1.54 5.67 -39.23
CA ALA A 201 2.74 5.44 -40.03
C ALA A 201 2.42 5.29 -41.53
N GLU A 202 1.30 4.66 -41.91
CA GLU A 202 0.85 4.57 -43.31
C GLU A 202 0.39 5.93 -43.88
N VAL A 203 -0.29 6.76 -43.08
CA VAL A 203 -0.71 8.11 -43.50
C VAL A 203 0.49 9.04 -43.69
N VAL A 204 1.53 8.91 -42.86
CA VAL A 204 2.78 9.66 -43.02
C VAL A 204 3.59 9.16 -44.24
N ALA A 205 3.54 7.86 -44.55
CA ALA A 205 4.16 7.31 -45.76
C ALA A 205 3.43 7.75 -47.05
N GLN A 206 2.10 7.80 -47.06
CA GLN A 206 1.32 8.29 -48.21
C GLN A 206 1.47 9.80 -48.43
N ALA A 207 1.70 10.59 -47.37
CA ALA A 207 1.99 12.02 -47.52
C ALA A 207 3.37 12.29 -48.14
N ALA A 208 4.33 11.39 -47.96
CA ALA A 208 5.67 11.51 -48.56
C ALA A 208 5.72 11.13 -50.06
N GLU A 209 4.78 10.32 -50.55
CA GLU A 209 4.72 9.90 -51.97
C GLU A 209 3.92 10.87 -52.86
N GLY A 210 3.23 11.86 -52.29
CA GLY A 210 2.39 12.83 -53.02
C GLY A 210 3.11 14.07 -53.56
N GLU A 211 4.40 14.25 -53.29
CA GLU A 211 5.14 15.50 -53.59
C GLU A 211 5.92 15.50 -54.92
N GLU A 212 5.70 14.52 -55.79
CA GLU A 212 6.37 14.44 -57.11
C GLU A 212 5.38 14.48 -58.29
N LYS A 213 4.57 15.55 -58.37
CA LYS A 213 4.10 16.14 -59.64
C LYS A 213 3.30 17.42 -59.39
N VAL A 214 3.93 18.56 -59.64
CA VAL A 214 3.52 19.61 -60.61
C VAL A 214 4.42 20.82 -60.31
N GLY A 215 5.49 20.95 -61.10
CA GLY A 215 6.24 22.19 -61.25
C GLY A 215 5.89 22.86 -62.58
N GLU A 216 5.88 24.20 -62.53
CA GLU A 216 5.89 25.20 -63.61
C GLU A 216 4.60 25.53 -64.38
N ALA A 217 3.98 26.65 -64.00
CA ALA A 217 3.84 27.85 -64.84
C ALA A 217 3.30 29.08 -64.03
N GLU A 218 4.19 30.05 -63.77
CA GLU A 218 4.06 31.54 -63.84
C GLU A 218 2.65 32.19 -64.00
N VAL A 219 2.27 33.37 -63.48
CA VAL A 219 2.91 34.61 -62.96
C VAL A 219 1.85 35.44 -62.19
N ALA A 220 2.30 36.35 -61.31
CA ALA A 220 1.68 37.64 -60.89
C ALA A 220 0.40 37.58 -60.02
N GLU A 221 0.20 38.37 -58.97
CA GLU A 221 0.60 39.77 -58.74
C GLU A 221 0.51 40.08 -57.23
N VAL A 222 1.47 40.85 -56.71
CA VAL A 222 1.46 41.47 -55.36
C VAL A 222 0.75 42.84 -55.48
N PRO A 223 0.16 43.37 -54.41
CA PRO A 223 0.72 44.65 -53.96
C PRO A 223 0.92 44.72 -52.43
N GLU A 224 2.13 45.13 -52.08
CA GLU A 224 2.52 45.74 -50.81
C GLU A 224 2.02 47.20 -50.74
N ALA A 225 1.72 47.66 -49.52
CA ALA A 225 1.99 49.01 -49.02
C ALA A 225 1.98 48.93 -47.48
N GLU A 226 3.14 48.90 -46.82
CA GLU A 226 3.86 50.04 -46.19
C GLU A 226 3.09 50.71 -45.03
N GLY A 227 3.63 50.96 -43.82
CA GLY A 227 5.00 50.86 -43.25
C GLY A 227 4.94 50.52 -41.74
N ALA A 228 5.99 50.00 -41.08
CA ALA A 228 7.30 50.61 -40.79
C ALA A 228 7.14 52.04 -40.19
N GLU A 229 7.69 52.44 -39.04
CA GLU A 229 8.84 51.95 -38.27
C GLU A 229 8.84 52.61 -36.87
N LYS A 230 9.33 51.86 -35.87
CA LYS A 230 10.37 52.18 -34.85
C LYS A 230 10.43 53.52 -34.09
N ALA A 231 10.61 53.40 -32.77
CA ALA A 231 11.84 53.74 -31.98
C ALA A 231 11.72 55.14 -31.34
N GLU A 232 12.27 55.50 -30.20
CA GLU A 232 13.43 55.08 -29.37
C GLU A 232 13.13 55.66 -27.96
N GLU A 233 13.29 54.94 -26.84
CA GLU A 233 14.53 54.79 -26.05
C GLU A 233 15.01 56.09 -25.36
N THR A 234 15.10 56.09 -24.02
CA THR A 234 16.36 56.25 -23.22
C THR A 234 16.42 57.62 -22.57
N ALA A 235 17.06 57.90 -21.44
CA ALA A 235 17.84 57.26 -20.38
C ALA A 235 17.75 58.27 -19.19
N GLY A 236 18.16 58.06 -17.94
CA GLY A 236 19.19 57.21 -17.35
C GLY A 236 19.35 57.59 -15.87
N GLU A 237 20.00 56.68 -15.14
CA GLU A 237 20.61 56.76 -13.79
C GLU A 237 21.77 57.80 -13.70
N PRO A 238 22.67 57.86 -12.67
CA PRO A 238 22.68 57.48 -11.21
C PRO A 238 23.36 58.55 -10.28
N GLU A 239 23.72 58.12 -9.04
CA GLU A 239 24.76 58.61 -8.08
C GLU A 239 24.36 59.70 -7.06
N GLU A 240 24.84 59.80 -5.80
CA GLU A 240 25.46 58.97 -4.75
C GLU A 240 25.53 59.87 -3.47
N GLU A 241 25.88 59.31 -2.30
CA GLU A 241 26.47 59.95 -1.08
C GLU A 241 25.62 60.23 0.20
N VAL A 242 25.65 59.25 1.11
CA VAL A 242 26.26 59.24 2.47
C VAL A 242 26.20 60.49 3.37
N LYS A 243 25.61 60.38 4.59
CA LYS A 243 26.30 60.59 5.90
C LYS A 243 25.39 60.47 7.17
N SER A 244 25.91 59.69 8.15
CA SER A 244 25.99 59.94 9.62
C SER A 244 24.70 60.06 10.46
N GLU A 245 24.52 59.54 11.68
CA GLU A 245 25.32 58.81 12.68
C GLU A 245 24.39 58.48 13.92
N PRO A 246 24.85 57.86 15.03
CA PRO A 246 24.04 57.03 15.95
C PRO A 246 23.71 57.67 17.34
N LYS A 247 23.17 56.82 18.24
CA LYS A 247 22.94 56.94 19.73
C LYS A 247 21.54 57.39 20.16
N LYS A 248 20.83 56.53 20.90
CA LYS A 248 20.86 56.49 22.38
C LYS A 248 20.16 55.24 22.90
#